data_AF-A0A941WDC4-F1
#
_entry.id   AF-A0A941WDC4-F1
#
_cell.length_a   1.000
_cell.length_b   1.000
_cell.length_c   1.000
_cell.angle_alpha   90.00
_cell.angle_beta   90.00
_cell.angle_gamma   90.00
#
_symmetry.space_group_name_H-M   'P 1'
#
loop_
_entity.id
_entity.type
_entity.pdbx_description
1 polymer ?
#
loop_
_entity_poly.entity_id
_entity_poly.type
_entity_poly.pdbx_seq_one_letter_code
_entity_poly.pdbx_strand_id
1 'polypeptide(L)'
;MTSRERFLTALSGGVPDRIPIMEHLFSLKLMHELLGYTTVLYDGKTQAKLAAKLGIDGIWTPINGFCGIEETPHEPNEIYK
;
A
#
# COMPACT_ATOMS: atom_id res chain seq x y z
N MET A 1 -7.16 3.68 -18.84
CA MET A 1 -7.91 3.63 -17.57
C MET A 1 -7.02 4.10 -16.42
N THR A 2 -7.60 4.73 -15.40
CA THR A 2 -6.93 4.96 -14.12
C THR A 2 -6.74 3.63 -13.37
N SER A 3 -5.86 3.57 -12.37
CA SER A 3 -5.69 2.37 -11.55
C SER A 3 -6.98 1.92 -10.88
N ARG A 4 -7.80 2.87 -10.41
CA ARG A 4 -9.12 2.59 -9.84
C ARG A 4 -10.07 1.98 -10.86
N GLU A 5 -10.18 2.59 -12.05
CA GLU A 5 -11.03 2.06 -13.14
C GLU A 5 -10.60 0.66 -13.56
N ARG A 6 -9.30 0.45 -13.71
CA ARG A 6 -8.70 -0.84 -14.09
C ARG A 6 -9.03 -1.92 -13.06
N PHE A 7 -8.80 -1.64 -11.79
CA PHE A 7 -9.10 -2.57 -10.70
C PHE A 7 -10.58 -2.92 -10.64
N LEU A 8 -11.47 -1.92 -10.66
CA LEU A 8 -12.92 -2.14 -10.58
C LEU A 8 -13.47 -2.86 -11.81
N THR A 9 -12.91 -2.61 -12.99
CA THR A 9 -13.29 -3.33 -14.22
C THR A 9 -12.94 -4.81 -14.10
N ALA A 10 -11.72 -5.13 -13.67
CA ALA A 10 -11.29 -6.51 -13.45
C ALA A 10 -12.13 -7.21 -12.37
N LEU A 11 -12.39 -6.54 -11.24
CA LEU A 11 -13.20 -7.06 -10.14
C LEU A 11 -14.64 -7.37 -10.56
N SER A 12 -15.19 -6.58 -11.50
CA SER A 12 -16.55 -6.77 -12.03
C SER A 12 -16.62 -7.81 -13.16
N GLY A 13 -15.52 -8.50 -13.48
CA GLY A 13 -15.46 -9.48 -14.57
C GLY A 13 -15.37 -8.87 -15.97
N GLY A 14 -15.08 -7.57 -16.09
CA GLY A 14 -14.86 -6.89 -17.36
C GLY A 14 -13.44 -7.11 -17.91
N VAL A 15 -13.16 -6.51 -19.08
CA VAL A 15 -11.83 -6.52 -19.71
C VAL A 15 -11.15 -5.17 -19.48
N PRO A 16 -10.20 -5.06 -18.54
CA PRO A 16 -9.43 -3.82 -18.35
C PRO A 16 -8.46 -3.57 -19.51
N ASP A 17 -7.92 -2.35 -19.61
CA ASP A 17 -6.92 -1.96 -20.61
C ASP A 17 -5.58 -2.73 -20.48
N ARG A 18 -5.30 -3.25 -19.29
CA ARG A 18 -4.22 -4.21 -18.98
C ARG A 18 -4.53 -4.94 -17.68
N ILE A 19 -3.81 -6.03 -17.39
CA ILE A 19 -3.90 -6.73 -16.11
C ILE A 19 -3.53 -5.75 -14.96
N PRO A 20 -4.39 -5.57 -13.93
CA PRO A 20 -4.03 -4.78 -12.76
C PRO A 20 -2.80 -5.35 -12.05
N ILE A 21 -1.81 -4.50 -11.77
CA ILE A 21 -0.60 -4.93 -11.06
C ILE A 21 -0.78 -4.64 -9.57
N MET A 22 -0.63 -5.66 -8.74
CA MET A 22 -0.56 -5.55 -7.29
C MET A 22 0.79 -6.06 -6.81
N GLU A 23 1.45 -5.29 -5.94
CA GLU A 23 2.80 -5.62 -5.45
C GLU A 23 2.95 -5.24 -3.97
N HIS A 24 3.78 -5.99 -3.26
CA HIS A 24 4.29 -5.63 -1.94
C HIS A 24 5.61 -4.86 -2.08
N LEU A 25 5.51 -3.54 -2.00
CA LEU A 25 6.67 -2.66 -2.07
C LEU A 25 7.36 -2.59 -0.70
N PHE A 26 8.58 -3.14 -0.58
CA PHE A 26 9.41 -2.98 0.63
C PHE A 26 10.89 -2.84 0.30
N SER A 27 11.21 -1.93 -0.62
CA SER A 27 12.58 -1.57 -0.97
C SER A 27 12.91 -0.16 -0.47
N LEU A 28 13.79 -0.07 0.53
CA LEU A 28 14.25 1.21 1.10
C LEU A 28 14.98 2.05 0.03
N LYS A 29 15.76 1.42 -0.85
CA LYS A 29 16.44 2.11 -1.95
C LYS A 29 15.43 2.75 -2.90
N LEU A 30 14.44 2.00 -3.35
CA LEU A 30 13.41 2.50 -4.27
C LEU A 30 12.61 3.64 -3.64
N MET A 31 12.32 3.54 -2.34
CA MET A 31 11.64 4.58 -1.58
C MET A 31 12.47 5.87 -1.53
N HIS A 32 13.76 5.77 -1.23
CA HIS A 32 14.65 6.93 -1.18
C HIS A 32 14.76 7.61 -2.56
N GLU A 33 14.97 6.84 -3.62
CA GLU A 33 15.10 7.37 -4.98
C GLU A 33 13.82 8.08 -5.46
N LEU A 34 12.63 7.54 -5.16
CA LEU A 34 11.37 8.08 -5.69
C LEU A 34 10.67 9.08 -4.78
N LEU A 35 10.88 8.99 -3.47
CA LEU A 35 10.21 9.81 -2.45
C LEU A 35 11.16 10.74 -1.69
N GLY A 36 12.47 10.51 -1.73
CA GLY A 36 13.48 11.30 -1.02
C GLY A 36 13.66 10.94 0.45
N TYR A 37 12.98 9.90 0.94
CA TYR A 37 13.06 9.44 2.33
C TYR A 37 12.88 7.93 2.43
N THR A 38 13.18 7.39 3.62
CA THR A 38 12.94 5.99 3.97
C THR A 38 12.06 5.90 5.22
N THR A 39 11.47 4.73 5.46
CA THR A 39 10.77 4.41 6.71
C THR A 39 11.46 3.23 7.39
N VAL A 40 11.42 3.19 8.72
CA VAL A 40 11.97 2.07 9.51
C VAL A 40 11.01 0.88 9.46
N LEU A 41 9.72 1.15 9.63
CA LEU A 41 8.65 0.15 9.57
C LEU A 41 7.82 0.30 8.30
N TYR A 42 7.00 -0.70 8.02
CA TYR A 42 6.07 -0.68 6.90
C TYR A 42 4.96 0.35 7.14
N ASP A 43 4.99 1.47 6.41
CA ASP A 43 3.96 2.51 6.46
C ASP A 43 3.07 2.44 5.21
N GLY A 44 1.81 2.02 5.39
CA GLY A 44 0.86 1.87 4.27
C GLY A 44 0.67 3.14 3.45
N LYS A 45 0.75 4.33 4.06
CA LYS A 45 0.65 5.62 3.35
C LYS A 45 1.82 5.83 2.40
N THR A 46 3.04 5.58 2.87
CA THR A 46 4.26 5.65 2.05
C THR A 46 4.21 4.64 0.91
N GLN A 47 3.73 3.43 1.17
CA GLN A 47 3.62 2.41 0.12
C GLN A 47 2.58 2.77 -0.94
N ALA A 48 1.46 3.37 -0.55
CA ALA A 48 0.46 3.84 -1.51
C ALA A 48 1.02 4.96 -2.41
N LYS A 49 1.80 5.87 -1.83
CA LYS A 49 2.51 6.92 -2.60
C LYS A 49 3.53 6.34 -3.56
N LEU A 50 4.30 5.35 -3.11
CA LEU A 50 5.32 4.70 -3.93
C LEU A 50 4.66 3.96 -5.11
N ALA A 51 3.59 3.21 -4.86
CA ALA A 51 2.82 2.53 -5.89
C ALA A 51 2.23 3.49 -6.92
N ALA A 52 1.67 4.61 -6.46
CA ALA A 52 1.15 5.65 -7.36
C ALA A 52 2.23 6.23 -8.28
N LYS A 53 3.45 6.48 -7.76
CA LYS A 53 4.60 6.93 -8.58
C LYS A 53 5.07 5.91 -9.60
N LEU A 54 4.94 4.62 -9.28
CA LEU A 54 5.35 3.51 -10.14
C LEU A 54 4.28 3.08 -11.14
N GLY A 55 3.07 3.64 -11.07
CA GLY A 55 1.94 3.19 -11.88
C GLY A 55 1.46 1.78 -11.52
N ILE A 56 1.65 1.37 -10.27
CA ILE A 56 1.14 0.12 -9.69
C ILE A 56 -0.30 0.34 -9.24
N ASP A 57 -1.18 -0.62 -9.52
CA ASP A 57 -2.63 -0.44 -9.42
C ASP A 57 -3.19 -0.70 -8.02
N GLY A 58 -2.46 -1.48 -7.22
CA GLY A 58 -2.81 -1.74 -5.83
C GLY A 58 -1.60 -2.18 -5.03
N ILE A 59 -1.71 -2.02 -3.71
CA ILE A 59 -0.74 -2.55 -2.76
C ILE A 59 -1.45 -3.47 -1.79
N TRP A 60 -0.73 -4.46 -1.29
CA TRP A 60 -1.16 -5.19 -0.12
C TRP A 60 -0.69 -4.43 1.13
N THR A 61 -1.65 -3.88 1.88
CA THR A 61 -1.40 -3.21 3.16
C THR A 61 -1.89 -4.11 4.29
N PRO A 62 -1.00 -4.75 5.06
CA PRO A 62 -1.43 -5.50 6.24
C PRO A 62 -1.96 -4.52 7.30
N ILE A 63 -3.24 -4.65 7.65
CA ILE A 63 -3.81 -3.99 8.84
C ILE A 63 -3.54 -4.92 10.01
N ASN A 64 -2.82 -4.44 11.03
CA ASN A 64 -2.41 -5.23 12.21
C ASN A 64 -1.56 -6.48 11.89
N GLY A 65 -0.91 -6.55 10.72
CA GLY A 65 0.00 -7.66 10.40
C GLY A 65 1.29 -7.56 11.22
N PHE A 66 2.06 -8.65 11.29
CA PHE A 66 3.24 -8.89 12.15
C PHE A 66 4.48 -8.01 11.82
N CYS A 67 4.27 -6.68 11.77
CA CYS A 67 5.12 -5.66 12.38
C CYS A 67 4.32 -4.88 13.47
N GLY A 68 3.13 -5.36 13.84
CA GLY A 68 2.34 -4.92 14.98
C GLY A 68 2.85 -5.56 16.27
N ILE A 69 3.98 -5.08 16.76
CA ILE A 69 4.28 -5.19 18.19
C ILE A 69 3.95 -3.83 18.78
N GLU A 70 2.73 -3.70 19.30
CA GLU A 70 2.54 -2.84 20.46
C GLU A 70 3.29 -3.49 21.61
N GLU A 71 4.25 -2.80 22.23
CA GLU A 71 4.81 -3.26 23.50
C GLU A 71 3.71 -3.37 24.59
N THR A 72 2.59 -2.66 24.42
CA THR A 72 1.41 -2.72 25.29
C THR A 72 0.13 -2.56 24.46
N PRO A 73 -0.81 -3.52 24.50
CA PRO A 73 -2.06 -3.45 23.76
C PRO A 73 -2.90 -2.21 24.10
N HIS A 74 -3.50 -1.56 23.10
CA HIS A 74 -4.53 -0.53 23.30
C HIS A 74 -5.82 -1.10 23.90
N GLU A 75 -6.53 -0.27 24.66
CA GLU A 75 -7.80 -0.67 25.28
C GLU A 75 -8.96 -0.62 24.26
N PRO A 76 -10.00 -1.46 24.40
CA PRO A 76 -11.13 -1.47 23.48
C PRO A 76 -11.81 -0.10 23.37
N ASN A 77 -11.94 0.41 22.13
CA ASN A 77 -12.51 1.72 21.76
C ASN A 77 -11.62 2.95 22.00
N GLU A 78 -10.32 2.75 22.22
CA GLU A 78 -9.38 3.85 22.17
C GLU A 78 -9.32 4.43 20.75
N ILE A 79 -9.62 5.73 20.63
CA ILE A 79 -9.47 6.48 19.38
C ILE A 79 -8.15 7.24 19.49
N TYR A 80 -7.25 7.02 18.52
CA TYR A 80 -6.00 7.79 18.39
C TYR A 80 -6.25 9.30 18.47
N LYS A 81 -5.48 10.00 19.31
CA LYS A 81 -5.33 11.46 19.19
C LYS A 81 -4.31 11.80 18.10
#